data_AF-A0A536MAK0-F1
#
_entry.id   AF-A0A536MAK0-F1
#
_cell.length_a   1.000
_cell.length_b   1.000
_cell.length_c   1.000
_cell.angle_alpha   90.00
_cell.angle_beta   90.00
_cell.angle_gamma   90.00
#
_symmetry.space_group_name_H-M   'P 1'
#
loop_
_entity.id
_entity.type
_entity.pdbx_description
1 polymer ?
#
loop_
_entity_poly.entity_id
_entity_poly.type
_entity_poly.pdbx_seq_one_letter_code
_entity_poly.pdbx_strand_id
1 'polypeptide(L)' 'MLDGTTLGTLVELMVEAEVLAGSGGRLIPSRMEPDVDHRDIVVADVGGFGVLWLQVKGTTHPDSEGRIVAFAN' A
#
# COMPACT_ATOMS: atom_id res chain seq x y z
N MET A 1 3.13 10.83 17.98
CA MET A 1 3.96 10.32 16.88
C MET A 1 3.37 8.99 16.49
N LEU A 2 2.96 8.79 15.24
CA LEU A 2 2.61 7.45 14.76
C LEU A 2 3.92 6.64 14.74
N ASP A 3 3.92 5.41 15.23
CA ASP A 3 5.08 4.54 15.05
C ASP A 3 5.28 4.23 13.55
N GLY A 4 6.51 3.88 13.16
CA GLY A 4 6.86 3.67 11.75
C GLY A 4 6.03 2.55 11.09
N THR A 5 5.60 1.57 11.87
CA THR A 5 4.67 0.50 11.47
C THR A 5 3.29 1.03 11.11
N THR A 6 2.73 1.95 11.89
CA THR A 6 1.39 2.50 11.66
C THR A 6 1.32 3.31 10.37
N LEU A 7 2.38 4.06 10.05
CA LEU A 7 2.45 4.78 8.77
C LEU A 7 2.57 3.82 7.58
N GLY A 8 3.38 2.76 7.69
CA GLY A 8 3.48 1.71 6.67
C GLY A 8 2.11 1.11 6.36
N THR A 9 1.41 0.65 7.41
CA THR A 9 0.06 0.07 7.28
C THR A 9 -0.95 1.06 6.67
N LEU A 10 -0.88 2.35 7.02
CA LEU A 10 -1.77 3.35 6.43
C LEU A 10 -1.56 3.47 4.91
N VAL A 11 -0.30 3.53 4.47
CA VAL A 11 0.02 3.67 3.04
C VAL A 11 -0.36 2.40 2.28
N GLU A 12 -0.15 1.22 2.86
CA GLU A 12 -0.64 -0.05 2.28
C GLU A 12 -2.16 -0.06 2.09
N LEU A 13 -2.92 0.38 3.08
CA LEU A 13 -4.39 0.49 2.98
C LEU A 13 -4.82 1.47 1.89
N MET A 14 -4.09 2.58 1.71
CA MET A 14 -4.38 3.52 0.63
C MET A 14 -4.13 2.89 -0.74
N VAL A 15 -3.02 2.16 -0.92
CA VAL A 15 -2.74 1.44 -2.18
C VAL A 15 -3.81 0.38 -2.45
N GLU A 16 -4.25 -0.36 -1.45
CA GLU A 16 -5.35 -1.34 -1.56
C GLU A 16 -6.64 -0.68 -2.06
N ALA A 17 -7.01 0.47 -1.47
CA ALA A 17 -8.18 1.23 -1.87
C ALA A 17 -8.08 1.74 -3.32
N GLU A 18 -6.92 2.23 -3.74
CA GLU A 18 -6.69 2.68 -5.12
C GLU A 18 -6.79 1.53 -6.14
N VAL A 19 -6.28 0.33 -5.80
CA VAL A 19 -6.44 -0.86 -6.66
C VAL A 19 -7.91 -1.22 -6.81
N LEU A 20 -8.68 -1.23 -5.72
CA LEU A 20 -10.10 -1.55 -5.74
C LEU A 20 -10.90 -0.50 -6.53
N ALA A 21 -10.67 0.79 -6.27
CA ALA A 21 -11.38 1.89 -6.91
C ALA A 21 -11.03 2.02 -8.41
N GLY A 22 -9.74 1.93 -8.76
CA GLY A 22 -9.25 2.13 -10.12
C GLY A 22 -9.47 0.95 -11.06
N SER A 23 -9.61 -0.27 -10.53
CA SER A 23 -9.72 -1.48 -11.36
C SER A 23 -11.14 -1.76 -11.89
N GLY A 24 -12.17 -1.13 -11.33
CA GLY A 24 -13.57 -1.43 -11.67
C GLY A 24 -13.94 -2.89 -11.42
N GLY A 25 -13.38 -3.52 -10.38
CA GLY A 25 -13.64 -4.91 -9.99
C GLY A 25 -12.86 -5.96 -10.77
N ARG A 26 -11.90 -5.56 -11.62
CA ARG A 26 -11.02 -6.50 -12.34
C ARG A 26 -9.83 -6.96 -11.52
N LEU A 27 -9.45 -6.21 -10.49
CA LEU A 27 -8.31 -6.56 -9.64
C LEU A 27 -8.76 -6.76 -8.20
N ILE A 28 -8.25 -7.82 -7.56
CA ILE A 28 -8.45 -8.08 -6.14
C ILE A 28 -7.09 -8.00 -5.44
N PRO A 29 -6.87 -7.00 -4.58
CA PRO A 29 -5.71 -6.96 -3.72
C PRO A 29 -5.88 -7.90 -2.51
N SER A 30 -4.78 -8.44 -2.01
CA SER A 30 -4.69 -9.17 -0.76
C SER A 30 -3.39 -8.79 -0.07
N ARG A 31 -3.50 -8.40 1.20
CA ARG A 31 -2.33 -8.23 2.06
C ARG A 31 -1.74 -9.59 2.41
N MET A 32 -0.42 -9.65 2.54
CA MET A 32 0.30 -10.82 3.03
C MET A 32 0.66 -10.59 4.49
N GLU A 33 0.20 -11.49 5.37
CA GLU A 33 0.55 -11.48 6.79
C GLU A 33 1.05 -12.88 7.19
N PRO A 34 2.22 -13.00 7.85
CA PRO A 34 3.18 -11.92 8.15
C PRO A 34 3.84 -11.37 6.88
N ASP A 35 4.55 -10.24 6.98
CA ASP A 35 5.37 -9.71 5.87
C ASP A 35 6.40 -10.78 5.45
N VAL A 36 6.14 -11.43 4.31
CA VAL A 36 6.99 -12.46 3.74
C VAL A 36 7.67 -11.87 2.51
N ASP A 37 9.01 -11.84 2.55
CA ASP A 37 9.84 -11.55 1.36
C ASP A 37 9.61 -10.15 0.76
N HIS A 38 9.32 -9.15 1.61
CA HIS A 38 9.11 -7.75 1.19
C HIS A 38 7.91 -7.54 0.26
N ARG A 39 6.87 -8.37 0.42
CA ARG A 39 5.66 -8.36 -0.40
C ARG A 39 4.50 -7.89 0.45
N ASP A 40 4.22 -6.60 0.35
CA ASP A 40 3.18 -5.98 1.17
C ASP A 40 1.79 -6.35 0.63
N ILE A 41 1.61 -6.33 -0.70
CA ILE A 41 0.32 -6.60 -1.36
C ILE A 41 0.48 -7.51 -2.59
N VAL A 42 -0.43 -8.47 -2.72
CA VAL A 42 -0.64 -9.27 -3.94
C VAL A 42 -1.86 -8.74 -4.67
N VAL A 43 -1.78 -8.55 -5.97
CA VAL A 43 -2.92 -8.14 -6.79
C VAL A 43 -3.19 -9.21 -7.83
N ALA A 44 -4.38 -9.81 -7.79
CA ALA A 44 -4.81 -10.84 -8.71
C ALA A 44 -5.86 -10.31 -9.70
N ASP A 45 -5.83 -10.83 -10.93
CA ASP A 45 -6.82 -10.55 -11.97
C ASP A 45 -8.06 -11.45 -11.80
N VAL A 46 -9.25 -10.86 -11.86
CA VAL A 46 -10.51 -11.58 -11.68
C VAL A 46 -10.85 -12.36 -12.95
N GLY A 47 -10.91 -13.68 -12.83
CA GLY A 47 -11.19 -14.58 -13.95
C GLY A 47 -10.00 -14.81 -14.88
N GLY A 48 -8.81 -14.32 -14.49
CA GLY A 48 -7.54 -14.54 -15.18
C GLY A 48 -6.55 -15.35 -14.35
N PHE A 49 -5.32 -15.48 -14.88
CA PHE A 49 -4.17 -16.10 -14.19
C PHE A 49 -3.09 -15.06 -13.83
N GLY A 50 -3.37 -13.77 -14.02
CA GLY A 50 -2.43 -12.68 -13.75
C GLY A 50 -2.31 -12.39 -12.25
N VAL A 51 -1.08 -12.34 -11.75
CA VAL A 51 -0.76 -11.92 -10.39
C VAL A 51 0.42 -10.96 -10.40
N LEU A 52 0.31 -9.87 -9.66
CA LEU A 52 1.37 -8.88 -9.44
C LEU A 52 1.69 -8.77 -7.95
N TRP A 53 2.98 -8.69 -7.64
CA TRP A 53 3.47 -8.40 -6.29
C TRP A 53 3.83 -6.93 -6.18
N LEU A 54 3.36 -6.27 -5.13
CA LEU A 54 3.62 -4.87 -4.85
C LEU A 54 4.35 -4.73 -3.52
N GLN A 55 5.49 -4.04 -3.57
CA GLN A 55 6.14 -3.49 -2.40
C GLN A 55 5.74 -2.02 -2.27
N VAL A 56 5.21 -1.65 -1.12
CA VAL A 56 4.70 -0.33 -0.79
C VAL A 56 5.72 0.40 0.09
N LYS A 57 5.96 1.66 -0.23
CA LYS A 57 6.82 2.54 0.55
C LYS A 57 6.14 3.89 0.75
N GLY A 58 5.95 4.26 2.01
CA GLY A 58 5.57 5.62 2.38
C GLY A 58 6.75 6.56 2.20
N THR A 59 6.52 7.72 1.57
CA THR A 59 7.47 8.83 1.58
C THR A 59 6.92 9.93 2.48
N THR A 60 7.82 10.58 3.21
CA THR A 60 7.45 11.71 4.06
C THR A 60 8.47 12.81 3.88
N HIS A 61 8.01 14.05 4.00
CA HIS A 61 8.88 15.21 4.02
C HIS A 61 8.79 15.86 5.40
N PRO A 62 9.92 16.10 6.08
CA PRO A 62 9.91 16.92 7.27
C PRO A 62 9.58 18.36 6.88
N ASP A 63 8.70 19.01 7.65
CA ASP A 63 8.52 20.46 7.58
C ASP A 63 9.72 21.22 8.16
N SER A 64 9.68 22.55 8.12
CA SER A 64 10.73 23.42 8.67
C SER A 64 10.94 23.27 10.18
N GLU A 65 10.00 22.67 10.91
CA GLU A 65 10.09 22.37 12.33
C GLU A 65 10.48 20.90 12.59
N GLY A 66 10.78 20.12 11.55
CA GLY A 66 11.15 18.71 11.64
C GLY A 66 9.97 17.76 11.85
N ARG A 67 8.73 18.23 11.66
CA ARG A 67 7.51 17.40 11.76
C ARG A 67 7.30 16.64 10.46
N ILE A 68 6.97 15.36 10.57
CA ILE A 68 6.70 14.49 9.42
C ILE A 68 5.35 14.86 8.79
N VAL A 69 5.37 15.30 7.53
CA VAL A 69 4.16 15.51 6.72
C VAL A 69 4.10 14.41 5.67
N ALA A 70 3.01 13.63 5.68
CA ALA A 70 2.71 12.65 4.65
C ALA A 70 1.77 13.28 3.62
N PHE A 71 2.13 13.19 2.34
CA PHE A 71 1.28 13.64 1.24
C PHE A 71 0.67 12.41 0.56
N ALA A 72 -0.63 12.48 0.28
CA ALA A 72 -1.29 11.63 -0.70
C ALA A 72 -1.61 12.53 -1.89
N ASN A 73 -1.11 12.18 -3.08
CA ASN A 73 -1.47 12.86 -4.33
C ASN A 73 -2.85 12.40 -4.81
#